data_AF-A0A841CP32-F1
#
_entry.id   AF-A0A841CP32-F1
#
_cell.length_a   1.000
_cell.length_b   1.000
_cell.length_c   1.000
_cell.angle_alpha   90.00
_cell.angle_beta   90.00
_cell.angle_gamma   90.00
#
_symmetry.space_group_name_H-M   'P 1'
#
loop_
_entity.id
_entity.type
_entity.pdbx_description
1 polymer ?
#
loop_
_entity_poly.entity_id
_entity_poly.type
_entity_poly.pdbx_seq_one_letter_code
_entity_poly.pdbx_strand_id
1 'polypeptide(L)'
;MSDRLDGHKVRDPRDLHARVEVQLDQAAEELTRRLAGGVSYQVVRETVVEAYRQLASRAKVHGFLPILAARLAQQRLQGAP
;
A
#
# COMPACT_ATOMS: atom_id res chain seq x y z
N MET A 1 17.76 -18.60 -2.05
CA MET A 1 18.17 -19.15 -3.35
C MET A 1 17.52 -18.28 -4.40
N SER A 2 18.27 -17.49 -5.15
CA SER A 2 17.72 -16.56 -6.15
C SER A 2 17.52 -17.29 -7.48
N ASP A 3 16.29 -17.33 -7.96
CA ASP A 3 15.95 -17.94 -9.24
C ASP A 3 16.39 -17.03 -10.40
N ARG A 4 17.15 -17.57 -11.36
CA ARG A 4 17.67 -16.85 -12.54
C ARG A 4 16.92 -17.33 -13.77
N LEU A 5 16.14 -16.44 -14.39
CA LEU A 5 15.61 -16.62 -15.74
C LEU A 5 16.48 -15.80 -16.71
N ASP A 6 17.06 -16.47 -17.70
CA ASP A 6 17.80 -15.87 -18.82
C ASP A 6 18.85 -14.81 -18.44
N GLY A 7 19.74 -15.12 -17.48
CA GLY A 7 20.88 -14.27 -17.13
C GLY A 7 20.53 -12.96 -16.39
N HIS A 8 19.24 -12.63 -16.28
CA HIS A 8 18.75 -11.52 -15.47
C HIS A 8 18.49 -12.00 -14.03
N LYS A 9 18.97 -11.23 -13.04
CA LYS A 9 18.50 -11.41 -11.66
C LYS A 9 17.03 -10.99 -11.62
N VAL A 10 16.15 -11.94 -11.88
CA VAL A 10 14.72 -11.75 -11.63
C VAL A 10 14.57 -11.74 -10.12
N ARG A 11 14.10 -10.60 -9.59
CA ARG A 11 13.77 -10.48 -8.17
C ARG A 11 12.71 -11.54 -7.89
N ASP A 12 12.98 -12.41 -6.92
CA ASP A 12 12.12 -13.53 -6.54
C ASP A 12 10.67 -13.02 -6.40
N PRO A 13 9.65 -13.65 -6.99
CA PRO A 13 8.26 -13.19 -6.83
C PRO A 13 7.81 -13.17 -5.36
N ARG A 14 8.52 -13.89 -4.48
CA ARG A 14 8.37 -13.83 -3.02
C ARG A 14 9.01 -12.58 -2.38
N ASP A 15 10.03 -11.99 -3.01
CA ASP A 15 10.59 -10.66 -2.69
C ASP A 15 9.79 -9.52 -3.37
N LEU A 16 8.96 -9.84 -4.38
CA LEU A 16 7.99 -8.90 -4.98
C LEU A 16 6.83 -8.58 -4.02
N HIS A 17 6.63 -9.41 -2.99
CA HIS A 17 6.15 -8.94 -1.70
C HIS A 17 7.24 -8.08 -1.04
N ALA A 18 7.55 -6.91 -1.62
CA ALA A 18 8.02 -5.83 -0.77
C ALA A 18 7.04 -5.80 0.40
N ARG A 19 7.54 -6.09 1.62
CA ARG A 19 6.71 -6.36 2.80
C ARG A 19 5.52 -5.42 2.75
N VAL A 20 4.30 -5.92 2.85
CA VAL A 20 3.06 -5.12 2.68
C VAL A 20 3.19 -3.74 3.35
N GLU A 21 3.83 -3.69 4.51
CA GLU A 21 4.25 -2.46 5.22
C GLU A 21 4.97 -1.43 4.35
N VAL A 22 5.99 -1.82 3.59
CA VAL A 22 6.71 -0.96 2.63
C VAL A 22 5.77 -0.44 1.53
N GLN A 23 4.85 -1.27 1.04
CA GLN A 23 3.88 -0.84 0.02
C GLN A 23 2.87 0.16 0.61
N LEU A 24 2.46 -0.04 1.87
CA LEU A 24 1.57 0.88 2.60
C LEU A 24 2.29 2.18 2.95
N ASP A 25 3.57 2.14 3.34
CA ASP A 25 4.39 3.31 3.62
C ASP A 25 4.58 4.15 2.35
N GLN A 26 4.95 3.53 1.21
CA GLN A 26 5.04 4.22 -0.08
C GLN A 26 3.72 4.86 -0.50
N ALA A 27 2.59 4.17 -0.27
CA ALA A 27 1.26 4.71 -0.54
C ALA A 27 0.95 5.91 0.37
N ALA A 28 1.30 5.84 1.66
CA ALA A 28 1.10 6.92 2.61
C ALA A 28 1.95 8.14 2.28
N GLU A 29 3.20 7.96 1.86
CA GLU A 29 4.06 9.05 1.40
C GLU A 29 3.47 9.76 0.18
N GLU A 30 3.02 8.99 -0.81
CA GLU A 30 2.38 9.54 -2.01
C GLU A 30 1.09 10.29 -1.69
N LEU A 31 0.26 9.75 -0.79
CA LEU A 31 -0.95 10.43 -0.30
C LEU A 31 -0.64 11.72 0.43
N THR A 32 0.39 11.72 1.28
CA THR A 32 0.82 12.91 2.00
C THR A 32 1.27 14.01 1.04
N ARG A 33 2.00 13.64 -0.03
CA ARG A 33 2.36 14.58 -1.12
C ARG A 33 1.12 15.14 -1.82
N ARG A 34 0.15 14.29 -2.17
CA ARG A 34 -1.09 14.68 -2.86
C ARG A 34 -2.00 15.57 -2.03
N LEU A 35 -2.02 15.38 -0.71
CA LEU A 35 -2.76 16.21 0.24
C LEU A 35 -2.02 17.51 0.57
N ALA A 36 -0.91 17.82 -0.11
CA ALA A 36 -0.10 19.02 0.05
C ALA A 36 0.31 19.31 1.50
N GLY A 37 0.48 18.26 2.32
CA GLY A 37 0.80 18.40 3.75
C GLY A 37 -0.36 18.89 4.63
N GLY A 38 -1.59 18.99 4.11
CA GLY A 38 -2.77 19.34 4.91
C GLY A 38 -3.14 18.30 5.97
N VAL A 39 -2.60 17.07 5.84
CA VAL A 39 -2.72 15.99 6.81
C VAL A 39 -1.33 15.45 7.12
N SER A 40 -1.05 15.19 8.40
CA SER A 40 0.24 14.64 8.82
C SER A 40 0.45 13.22 8.28
N TYR A 41 1.70 12.90 7.94
CA TYR A 41 2.07 11.56 7.46
C TYR A 41 1.57 10.44 8.39
N GLN A 42 1.65 10.65 9.70
CA GLN A 42 1.19 9.67 10.69
C GLN A 42 -0.30 9.35 10.53
N VAL A 43 -1.14 10.37 10.39
CA VAL A 43 -2.59 10.19 10.19
C VAL A 43 -2.88 9.52 8.85
N VAL A 44 -2.17 9.91 7.79
CA VAL A 44 -2.30 9.28 6.47
C VAL A 44 -1.94 7.80 6.53
N ARG A 45 -0.82 7.47 7.18
CA ARG A 45 -0.32 6.10 7.33
C ARG A 45 -1.27 5.24 8.14
N GLU A 46 -1.77 5.73 9.27
CA GLU A 46 -2.76 5.04 10.10
C GLU A 46 -4.03 4.74 9.27
N THR A 47 -4.52 5.72 8.51
CA THR A 47 -5.70 5.55 7.66
C THR A 47 -5.48 4.49 6.56
N VAL A 48 -4.31 4.47 5.94
CA VAL A 48 -3.92 3.46 4.92
C VAL A 48 -3.86 2.06 5.54
N VAL A 49 -3.29 1.91 6.73
CA VAL A 49 -3.19 0.62 7.44
C VAL A 49 -4.58 0.13 7.87
N GLU A 50 -5.44 1.00 8.38
CA GLU A 50 -6.82 0.64 8.73
C GLU A 50 -7.63 0.19 7.52
N ALA A 51 -7.54 0.92 6.41
CA ALA A 51 -8.16 0.55 5.16
C ALA A 51 -7.66 -0.83 4.67
N TYR A 52 -6.36 -1.10 4.79
CA TYR A 52 -5.78 -2.38 4.46
C TYR A 52 -6.35 -3.51 5.32
N ARG A 53 -6.38 -3.33 6.66
CA ARG A 53 -6.93 -4.33 7.59
C ARG A 53 -8.40 -4.64 7.30
N GLN A 54 -9.20 -3.61 7.02
CA GLN A 54 -10.61 -3.77 6.69
C GLN A 54 -10.79 -4.61 5.41
N LEU A 55 -10.04 -4.28 4.36
CA LEU A 55 -10.12 -5.02 3.09
C LEU A 55 -9.55 -6.43 3.23
N ALA A 56 -8.45 -6.62 3.96
CA ALA A 56 -7.83 -7.90 4.22
C ALA A 56 -8.77 -8.87 4.97
N SER A 57 -9.64 -8.35 5.85
CA SER A 57 -10.62 -9.18 6.57
C SER A 57 -11.70 -9.81 5.68
N ARG A 58 -11.89 -9.29 4.46
CA ARG A 58 -12.98 -9.70 3.54
C ARG A 58 -12.47 -10.24 2.19
N ALA A 59 -11.23 -9.94 1.82
CA ALA A 59 -10.69 -10.26 0.51
C ALA A 59 -10.15 -11.69 0.44
N LYS A 60 -10.52 -12.41 -0.63
CA LYS A 60 -9.94 -13.71 -0.98
C LYS A 60 -8.63 -13.59 -1.77
N VAL A 61 -8.33 -12.41 -2.31
CA VAL A 61 -7.15 -12.13 -3.13
C VAL A 61 -6.40 -10.94 -2.53
N HIS A 62 -5.18 -11.20 -2.05
CA HIS A 62 -4.41 -10.21 -1.29
C HIS A 62 -3.44 -9.37 -2.15
N GLY A 63 -3.19 -9.76 -3.40
CA GLY A 63 -2.18 -9.12 -4.26
C GLY A 63 -2.45 -7.66 -4.61
N PHE A 64 -3.71 -7.22 -4.58
CA PHE A 64 -4.11 -5.84 -4.92
C PHE A 64 -4.54 -5.02 -3.69
N LEU A 65 -4.51 -5.61 -2.50
CA LEU A 65 -4.98 -4.96 -1.27
C LEU A 65 -4.26 -3.65 -0.94
N PRO A 66 -2.93 -3.53 -1.08
CA PRO A 66 -2.24 -2.26 -0.78
C PRO A 66 -2.75 -1.09 -1.64
N ILE A 67 -3.01 -1.34 -2.92
CA ILE A 67 -3.51 -0.32 -3.86
C ILE A 67 -4.95 0.08 -3.50
N LEU A 68 -5.80 -0.90 -3.19
CA LEU A 68 -7.18 -0.65 -2.78
C LEU A 68 -7.25 0.07 -1.42
N ALA A 69 -6.37 -0.27 -0.49
CA ALA A 69 -6.24 0.39 0.81
C ALA A 69 -5.86 1.86 0.67
N ALA A 70 -4.87 2.15 -0.18
CA ALA A 70 -4.44 3.52 -0.49
C ALA A 70 -5.61 4.35 -1.05
N ARG A 71 -6.39 3.79 -1.97
CA ARG A 71 -7.54 4.48 -2.57
C ARG A 71 -8.64 4.75 -1.55
N LEU A 72 -8.98 3.76 -0.72
CA LEU A 72 -9.97 3.93 0.33
C LEU A 72 -9.53 4.98 1.37
N ALA A 73 -8.24 4.98 1.74
CA ALA A 73 -7.68 5.99 2.63
C ALA A 73 -7.75 7.39 2.01
N GLN A 74 -7.46 7.53 0.72
CA GLN A 74 -7.63 8.79 0.00
C GLN A 74 -9.06 9.33 0.12
N GLN A 75 -10.06 8.48 -0.14
CA GLN A 75 -11.47 8.87 -0.08
C GLN A 75 -11.87 9.37 1.31
N ARG A 76 -11.42 8.67 2.36
CA ARG A 76 -11.65 9.07 3.76
C ARG A 76 -11.02 10.42 4.09
N LEU A 77 -9.76 10.62 3.70
CA LEU A 77 -9.01 11.84 4.00
C LEU A 77 -9.50 13.06 3.22
N GLN A 78 -10.06 12.85 2.03
CA GLN A 78 -10.64 13.93 1.21
C GLN A 78 -12.10 14.25 1.57
N GLY A 79 -12.70 13.55 2.55
CA GLY A 79 -14.06 13.82 3.01
C GLY A 79 -15.14 13.51 1.97
N ALA A 80 -14.89 12.59 1.03
CA ALA A 80 -15.91 12.19 0.07
C ALA A 80 -16.93 11.23 0.72
N PRO A 81 -18.25 11.41 0.47
CA PRO A 81 -19.30 10.51 0.93
C PRO A 81 -19.20 9.09 0.35
#